data_AF-A0A533Y947-F1
#
_entry.id   AF-A0A533Y947-F1
#
_cell.length_a   1.000
_cell.length_b   1.000
_cell.length_c   1.000
_cell.angle_alpha   90.00
_cell.angle_beta   90.00
_cell.angle_gamma   90.00
#
_symmetry.space_group_name_H-M   'P 1'
#
loop_
_entity.id
_entity.type
_entity.pdbx_description
1 polymer ?
#
loop_
_entity_poly.entity_id
_entity_poly.type
_entity_poly.pdbx_seq_one_letter_code
_entity_poly.pdbx_strand_id
1 'polypeptide(L)'
;MNQGRREELELLYTWYKEEVFRRRERMMWLTASASGVLVLVLVAVHVFPAPATSPTIAVLVCLGVVLFAGLMAYLIVQQQTRRLMAKQVLINIERELGLYEKGRHLEDAALYPEEWQTAWKRDVSVAIYLAVLAGLTGLVIAAVLWR
;
A
#
# COMPACT_ATOMS: atom_id res chain seq x y z
N MET A 1 7.52 -36.04 -3.91
CA MET A 1 6.43 -35.18 -4.45
C MET A 1 6.18 -35.61 -5.89
N ASN A 2 4.93 -35.87 -6.28
CA ASN A 2 4.62 -36.20 -7.69
C ASN A 2 4.94 -35.01 -8.59
N GLN A 3 5.45 -35.28 -9.79
CA GLN A 3 5.92 -34.27 -10.74
C GLN A 3 4.83 -33.23 -11.08
N GLY A 4 3.59 -33.67 -11.32
CA GLY A 4 2.46 -32.76 -11.58
C GLY A 4 2.09 -31.83 -10.42
N ARG A 5 2.26 -32.26 -9.16
CA ARG A 5 2.02 -31.39 -7.98
C ARG A 5 3.07 -30.29 -7.87
N ARG A 6 4.32 -30.59 -8.29
CA ARG A 6 5.41 -29.61 -8.27
C ARG A 6 5.22 -28.53 -9.33
N GLU A 7 4.82 -28.92 -10.55
CA GLU A 7 4.52 -27.98 -11.63
C GLU A 7 3.38 -27.02 -11.26
N GLU A 8 2.33 -27.53 -10.62
CA GLU A 8 1.21 -26.71 -10.13
C GLU A 8 1.67 -25.70 -9.06
N LEU A 9 2.51 -26.14 -8.10
CA LEU A 9 3.08 -25.27 -7.08
C LEU A 9 4.00 -24.18 -7.67
N GLU A 10 4.77 -24.49 -8.71
CA GLU A 10 5.64 -23.52 -9.39
C GLU A 10 4.86 -22.44 -10.16
N LEU A 11 3.73 -22.84 -10.77
CA LEU A 11 2.82 -21.92 -11.45
C LEU A 11 2.12 -21.01 -10.43
N LEU A 12 1.61 -21.59 -9.34
CA LEU A 12 1.02 -20.84 -8.22
C LEU A 12 2.05 -19.91 -7.56
N TYR A 13 3.28 -20.37 -7.37
CA TYR A 13 4.38 -19.57 -6.82
C TYR A 13 4.60 -18.30 -7.63
N THR A 14 4.73 -18.44 -8.96
CA THR A 14 4.96 -17.32 -9.87
C THR A 14 3.78 -16.34 -9.84
N TRP A 15 2.56 -16.86 -9.84
CA TRP A 15 1.35 -16.05 -9.81
C TRP A 15 1.19 -15.27 -8.49
N TYR A 16 1.41 -15.92 -7.33
CA TYR A 16 1.31 -15.26 -6.02
C TYR A 16 2.41 -14.23 -5.81
N LYS A 17 3.63 -14.50 -6.31
CA LYS A 17 4.73 -13.54 -6.29
C LYS A 17 4.37 -12.27 -7.06
N GLU A 18 3.87 -12.42 -8.28
CA GLU A 18 3.40 -11.33 -9.12
C GLU A 18 2.26 -10.54 -8.45
N GLU A 19 1.29 -11.23 -7.85
CA GLU A 19 0.18 -10.58 -7.16
C GLU A 19 0.65 -9.74 -5.96
N VAL A 20 1.62 -10.22 -5.18
CA VAL A 20 2.23 -9.44 -4.07
C VAL A 20 2.88 -8.15 -4.59
N PHE A 21 3.62 -8.21 -5.70
CA PHE A 21 4.26 -7.04 -6.31
C PHE A 21 3.23 -6.06 -6.87
N ARG A 22 2.27 -6.55 -7.65
CA ARG A 22 1.19 -5.76 -8.22
C ARG A 22 0.37 -5.02 -7.18
N ARG A 23 0.13 -5.64 -6.01
CA ARG A 23 -0.60 -5.00 -4.90
C ARG A 23 0.23 -3.92 -4.21
N ARG A 24 1.55 -4.11 -4.10
CA ARG A 24 2.46 -3.06 -3.62
C ARG A 24 2.47 -1.86 -4.56
N GLU A 25 2.54 -2.13 -5.87
CA GLU A 25 2.50 -1.09 -6.89
C GLU A 25 1.17 -0.32 -6.87
N ARG A 26 0.03 -1.00 -6.76
CA ARG A 26 -1.27 -0.33 -6.59
C ARG A 26 -1.33 0.58 -5.36
N MET A 27 -0.75 0.18 -4.23
CA MET A 27 -0.68 1.04 -3.05
C MET A 27 0.15 2.30 -3.30
N MET A 28 1.26 2.18 -4.02
CA MET A 28 2.09 3.31 -4.42
C MET A 28 1.32 4.26 -5.34
N TRP A 29 0.64 3.73 -6.36
CA TRP A 29 -0.20 4.52 -7.27
C TRP A 29 -1.35 5.23 -6.56
N LEU A 30 -2.05 4.55 -5.64
CA LEU A 30 -3.11 5.17 -4.83
C LEU A 30 -2.57 6.32 -3.96
N THR A 31 -1.39 6.13 -3.36
CA THR A 31 -0.77 7.17 -2.53
C THR A 31 -0.33 8.36 -3.38
N ALA A 32 0.28 8.10 -4.55
CA ALA A 32 0.70 9.13 -5.48
C ALA A 32 -0.49 9.93 -6.03
N SER A 33 -1.57 9.26 -6.44
CA SER A 33 -2.77 9.93 -6.95
C SER A 33 -3.48 10.73 -5.86
N ALA A 34 -3.63 10.17 -4.66
CA ALA A 34 -4.22 10.88 -3.51
C ALA A 34 -3.42 12.15 -3.18
N SER A 35 -2.10 12.03 -3.08
CA SER A 35 -1.21 13.15 -2.79
C SER A 35 -1.28 14.21 -3.89
N GLY A 36 -1.27 13.80 -5.16
CA GLY A 36 -1.40 14.70 -6.30
C GLY A 36 -2.70 15.51 -6.27
N VAL A 37 -3.83 14.87 -5.95
CA VAL A 37 -5.12 15.55 -5.80
C VAL A 37 -5.08 16.56 -4.64
N LEU A 38 -4.55 16.17 -3.48
CA LEU A 38 -4.46 17.08 -2.33
C LEU A 38 -3.54 18.28 -2.60
N VAL A 39 -2.41 18.07 -3.28
CA VAL A 39 -1.52 19.16 -3.71
C VAL A 39 -2.21 20.07 -4.71
N LEU A 40 -2.98 19.53 -5.65
CA LEU A 40 -3.73 20.33 -6.61
C LEU A 40 -4.81 21.18 -5.92
N VAL A 41 -5.53 20.61 -4.94
CA VAL A 41 -6.47 21.38 -4.10
C VAL A 41 -5.75 22.48 -3.34
N LEU A 42 -4.60 22.19 -2.75
CA LEU A 42 -3.79 23.18 -2.04
C LEU A 42 -3.36 24.33 -2.95
N VAL A 43 -2.83 24.01 -4.14
CA VAL A 43 -2.45 25.01 -5.15
C VAL A 43 -3.66 25.85 -5.55
N ALA A 44 -4.82 25.22 -5.79
CA ALA A 44 -6.04 25.94 -6.13
C ALA A 44 -6.47 26.91 -5.01
N VAL A 45 -6.39 26.45 -3.75
CA VAL A 45 -6.67 27.28 -2.58
C VAL A 45 -5.69 28.45 -2.45
N HIS A 46 -4.44 28.34 -2.91
CA HIS A 46 -3.51 29.49 -2.84
C HIS A 46 -3.58 30.42 -4.05
N VAL A 47 -3.72 29.88 -5.26
CA VAL A 47 -3.59 30.62 -6.52
C VAL A 47 -4.85 31.37 -6.89
N PHE A 48 -6.04 30.82 -6.62
CA PHE A 48 -7.30 31.47 -6.99
C PHE A 48 -7.80 32.37 -5.86
N PRO A 49 -7.75 33.71 -5.98
CA PRO A 49 -8.34 34.61 -5.00
C PRO A 49 -9.86 34.44 -5.00
N ALA A 50 -10.40 33.76 -4.00
CA ALA A 50 -11.84 33.71 -3.79
C ALA A 50 -12.23 34.94 -2.96
N PRO A 51 -13.33 35.66 -3.29
CA PRO A 51 -13.91 36.62 -2.36
C PRO A 51 -14.21 35.89 -1.04
N ALA A 52 -13.99 36.56 0.10
CA ALA A 52 -14.09 36.02 1.47
C ALA A 52 -14.93 34.74 1.52
N THR A 53 -14.24 33.60 1.62
CA THR A 53 -14.88 32.30 1.38
C THR A 53 -15.95 32.13 2.44
N SER A 54 -17.23 32.09 2.03
CA SER A 54 -18.33 31.88 2.98
C SER A 54 -18.01 30.66 3.85
N PRO A 55 -18.21 30.72 5.18
CA PRO A 55 -17.87 29.63 6.08
C PRO A 55 -18.50 28.30 5.66
N THR A 56 -19.67 28.34 5.00
CA THR A 56 -20.33 27.17 4.42
C THR A 56 -19.49 26.49 3.33
N ILE A 57 -18.85 27.28 2.45
CA ILE A 57 -17.99 26.76 1.37
C ILE A 57 -16.71 26.17 1.97
N ALA A 58 -16.11 26.84 2.95
CA ALA A 58 -14.92 26.33 3.64
C ALA A 58 -15.20 24.98 4.33
N VAL A 59 -16.33 24.85 5.03
CA VAL A 59 -16.75 23.58 5.66
C VAL A 59 -16.98 22.50 4.60
N LEU A 60 -17.61 22.82 3.47
CA LEU A 60 -17.88 21.85 2.41
C LEU A 60 -16.59 21.34 1.75
N VAL A 61 -15.62 22.22 1.53
CA VAL A 61 -14.28 21.84 1.03
C VAL A 61 -13.57 20.95 2.05
N CYS A 62 -13.54 21.33 3.32
CA CYS A 62 -12.94 20.52 4.38
C CYS A 62 -13.59 19.14 4.47
N LEU A 63 -14.92 19.06 4.42
CA LEU A 63 -15.65 17.79 4.43
C LEU A 63 -15.28 16.92 3.23
N GLY A 64 -15.23 17.50 2.03
CA GLY A 64 -14.83 16.80 0.81
C GLY A 64 -13.40 16.24 0.90
N VAL A 65 -12.46 17.03 1.41
CA VAL A 65 -11.06 16.62 1.62
C VAL A 65 -10.96 15.50 2.64
N VAL A 66 -11.69 15.59 3.77
CA VAL A 66 -11.72 14.54 4.80
C VAL A 66 -12.31 13.25 4.26
N LEU A 67 -13.43 13.31 3.54
CA LEU A 67 -14.06 12.14 2.93
C LEU A 67 -13.16 11.49 1.88
N PHE A 68 -12.53 12.29 1.03
CA PHE A 68 -11.56 11.80 0.04
C PHE A 68 -10.36 11.11 0.71
N ALA A 69 -9.77 11.76 1.72
CA ALA A 69 -8.64 11.19 2.46
C ALA A 69 -9.03 9.90 3.19
N GLY A 70 -10.20 9.87 3.83
CA GLY A 70 -10.72 8.66 4.49
C GLY A 70 -10.92 7.49 3.52
N LEU A 71 -11.47 7.76 2.33
CA LEU A 71 -11.63 6.75 1.27
C LEU A 71 -10.27 6.23 0.80
N MET A 72 -9.31 7.12 0.53
CA MET A 72 -7.97 6.70 0.07
C MET A 72 -7.22 5.91 1.15
N ALA A 73 -7.32 6.32 2.42
CA ALA A 73 -6.78 5.59 3.56
C ALA A 73 -7.36 4.18 3.65
N TYR A 74 -8.69 4.06 3.51
CA TYR A 74 -9.37 2.76 3.49
C TYR A 74 -8.86 1.87 2.35
N LEU A 75 -8.73 2.40 1.13
CA LEU A 75 -8.23 1.64 -0.02
C LEU A 75 -6.78 1.18 0.18
N ILE A 76 -5.91 2.02 0.73
CA ILE A 76 -4.51 1.67 1.03
C ILE A 76 -4.46 0.51 2.04
N VAL A 77 -5.19 0.61 3.15
CA VAL A 77 -5.26 -0.44 4.17
C VAL A 77 -5.86 -1.73 3.58
N GLN A 78 -6.90 -1.61 2.75
CA GLN A 78 -7.51 -2.77 2.10
C GLN A 78 -6.52 -3.51 1.19
N GLN A 79 -5.74 -2.78 0.38
CA GLN A 79 -4.70 -3.40 -0.46
C GLN A 79 -3.60 -4.04 0.37
N GLN A 80 -3.23 -3.45 1.51
CA GLN A 80 -2.28 -4.03 2.43
C GLN A 80 -2.75 -5.39 2.93
N THR A 81 -3.97 -5.47 3.46
CA THR A 81 -4.53 -6.71 3.99
C THR A 81 -4.53 -7.82 2.93
N ARG A 82 -4.92 -7.50 1.69
CA ARG A 82 -4.89 -8.44 0.57
C ARG A 82 -3.47 -8.89 0.21
N ARG A 83 -2.50 -7.97 0.24
CA ARG A 83 -1.07 -8.28 0.02
C ARG A 83 -0.53 -9.20 1.12
N LEU A 84 -0.93 -8.99 2.38
CA LEU A 84 -0.52 -9.85 3.50
C LEU A 84 -1.07 -11.27 3.33
N MET A 85 -2.34 -11.41 2.94
CA MET A 85 -2.93 -12.72 2.62
C MET A 85 -2.18 -13.43 1.50
N ALA A 86 -1.91 -12.74 0.39
CA ALA A 86 -1.15 -13.30 -0.73
C ALA A 86 0.26 -13.72 -0.32
N LYS A 87 0.92 -12.92 0.52
CA LYS A 87 2.26 -13.24 1.04
C LYS A 87 2.26 -14.46 1.97
N GLN A 88 1.21 -14.63 2.78
CA GLN A 88 1.08 -15.81 3.63
C GLN A 88 0.92 -17.09 2.80
N VAL A 89 0.13 -17.04 1.72
CA VAL A 89 -0.01 -18.17 0.80
C VAL A 89 1.31 -18.46 0.08
N LEU A 90 2.02 -17.42 -0.37
CA LEU A 90 3.34 -17.56 -0.99
C LEU A 90 4.33 -18.28 -0.06
N ILE A 91 4.42 -17.87 1.22
CA ILE A 91 5.30 -18.51 2.20
C ILE A 91 4.94 -19.98 2.41
N ASN A 92 3.65 -20.32 2.42
CA ASN A 92 3.22 -21.71 2.55
C ASN A 92 3.67 -22.54 1.33
N ILE A 93 3.51 -22.01 0.11
CA ILE A 93 3.99 -22.65 -1.12
C ILE A 93 5.52 -22.83 -1.09
N GLU A 94 6.26 -21.79 -0.69
CA GLU A 94 7.72 -21.83 -0.58
C GLU A 94 8.22 -22.85 0.45
N ARG A 95 7.48 -23.06 1.55
CA ARG A 95 7.72 -24.13 2.52
C ARG A 95 7.46 -25.51 1.93
N GLU A 96 6.34 -25.70 1.21
CA GLU A 96 6.04 -26.97 0.54
C GLU A 96 7.06 -27.33 -0.55
N LEU A 97 7.59 -26.32 -1.25
CA LEU A 97 8.67 -26.49 -2.21
C LEU A 97 10.04 -26.72 -1.55
N GLY A 98 10.17 -26.53 -0.22
CA GLY A 98 11.43 -26.65 0.51
C GLY A 98 12.47 -25.60 0.15
N LEU A 99 12.04 -24.39 -0.24
CA LEU A 99 12.96 -23.30 -0.59
C LEU A 99 13.70 -22.74 0.64
N TYR A 100 13.19 -23.05 1.84
CA TYR A 100 13.79 -22.73 3.13
C TYR A 100 14.68 -23.85 3.69
N GLU A 101 14.68 -25.04 3.09
CA GLU A 101 15.50 -26.17 3.56
C GLU A 101 16.94 -26.07 3.03
N LYS A 102 17.92 -26.25 3.91
CA LYS A 102 19.35 -26.34 3.54
C LYS A 102 19.61 -27.66 2.79
N GLY A 103 20.44 -27.63 1.75
CA GLY A 103 20.84 -28.84 1.02
C GLY A 103 19.83 -29.33 -0.03
N ARG A 104 18.64 -28.74 -0.11
CA ARG A 104 17.60 -29.15 -1.08
C ARG A 104 17.76 -28.50 -2.45
N HIS A 105 18.26 -27.26 -2.49
CA HIS A 105 18.48 -26.48 -3.72
C HIS A 105 19.90 -25.90 -3.82
N LEU A 106 20.57 -25.65 -2.69
CA LEU A 106 21.97 -25.24 -2.58
C LEU A 106 22.66 -26.16 -1.58
N GLU A 107 23.88 -26.61 -1.88
CA GLU A 107 24.60 -27.63 -1.09
C GLU A 107 24.82 -27.20 0.37
N ASP A 108 25.15 -25.92 0.61
CA ASP A 108 25.48 -25.40 1.96
C ASP A 108 24.50 -24.35 2.50
N ALA A 109 23.42 -24.04 1.78
CA ALA A 109 22.50 -22.97 2.15
C ALA A 109 21.04 -23.28 1.79
N ALA A 110 20.11 -22.58 2.44
CA ALA A 110 18.74 -22.50 1.95
C ALA A 110 18.67 -21.46 0.84
N LEU A 111 17.77 -21.65 -0.14
CA LEU A 111 17.57 -20.66 -1.22
C LEU A 111 17.03 -19.34 -0.66
N TYR A 112 16.16 -19.42 0.34
CA TYR A 112 15.70 -18.27 1.09
C TYR A 112 16.02 -18.39 2.58
N PRO A 113 16.50 -17.32 3.22
CA PRO A 113 16.76 -17.33 4.66
C PRO A 113 15.44 -17.35 5.44
N GLU A 114 15.41 -18.04 6.58
CA GLU A 114 14.19 -18.22 7.38
C GLU A 114 13.57 -16.89 7.85
N GLU A 115 14.40 -15.86 8.06
CA GLU A 115 13.99 -14.52 8.46
C GLU A 115 13.04 -13.85 7.44
N TRP A 116 13.07 -14.24 6.17
CA TRP A 116 12.15 -13.71 5.15
C TRP A 116 10.70 -14.11 5.41
N GLN A 117 10.46 -15.20 6.13
CA GLN A 117 9.13 -15.65 6.52
C GLN A 117 8.45 -14.68 7.50
N THR A 118 9.23 -13.85 8.22
CA THR A 118 8.71 -12.91 9.23
C THR A 118 9.03 -11.45 8.93
N ALA A 119 9.98 -11.16 8.05
CA ALA A 119 10.41 -9.81 7.68
C ALA A 119 9.25 -8.88 7.26
N TRP A 120 8.21 -9.43 6.66
CA TRP A 120 7.04 -8.67 6.22
C TRP A 120 6.17 -8.11 7.34
N LYS A 121 6.27 -8.66 8.56
CA LYS A 121 5.55 -8.14 9.74
C LYS A 121 6.08 -6.77 10.16
N ARG A 122 7.29 -6.42 9.75
CA ARG A 122 7.95 -5.14 10.07
C ARG A 122 7.74 -4.07 9.01
N ASP A 123 6.83 -4.28 8.06
CA ASP A 123 6.61 -3.32 6.98
C ASP A 123 5.88 -2.06 7.49
N VAL A 124 6.62 -0.95 7.53
CA VAL A 124 6.15 0.38 7.93
C VAL A 124 5.56 1.20 6.76
N SER A 125 5.59 0.68 5.52
CA SER A 125 5.19 1.44 4.32
C SER A 125 3.79 2.03 4.42
N VAL A 126 2.83 1.26 4.96
CA VAL A 126 1.44 1.75 5.12
C VAL A 126 1.36 2.89 6.11
N ALA A 127 2.10 2.83 7.22
CA ALA A 127 2.15 3.91 8.18
C ALA A 127 2.68 5.19 7.53
N ILE A 128 3.72 5.08 6.69
CA ILE A 128 4.26 6.22 5.92
C ILE A 128 3.20 6.79 4.98
N TYR A 129 2.50 5.95 4.19
CA TYR A 129 1.47 6.42 3.25
C TYR A 129 0.31 7.13 3.96
N LEU A 130 -0.15 6.58 5.09
CA LEU A 130 -1.20 7.19 5.90
C LEU A 130 -0.74 8.50 6.56
N ALA A 131 0.52 8.57 7.02
CA ALA A 131 1.08 9.78 7.60
C ALA A 131 1.19 10.90 6.56
N VAL A 132 1.65 10.60 5.34
CA VAL A 132 1.68 11.58 4.24
C VAL A 132 0.29 12.06 3.90
N LEU A 133 -0.68 11.15 3.78
CA LEU A 133 -2.06 11.48 3.48
C LEU A 133 -2.67 12.39 4.56
N ALA A 134 -2.53 12.02 5.84
CA ALA A 134 -3.01 12.80 6.97
C ALA A 134 -2.34 14.19 7.04
N GLY A 135 -1.02 14.25 6.81
CA GLY A 135 -0.27 15.50 6.78
C GLY A 135 -0.78 16.45 5.70
N LEU A 136 -0.95 15.97 4.46
CA LEU A 136 -1.48 16.77 3.36
C LEU A 136 -2.91 17.21 3.60
N THR A 137 -3.77 16.32 4.11
CA THR A 137 -5.15 16.68 4.47
C THR A 137 -5.19 17.77 5.52
N GLY A 138 -4.41 17.66 6.59
CA GLY A 138 -4.32 18.68 7.63
C GLY A 138 -3.83 20.02 7.07
N LEU A 139 -2.87 19.99 6.16
CA LEU A 139 -2.32 21.19 5.53
C LEU A 139 -3.35 21.88 4.61
N VAL A 140 -4.12 21.12 3.85
CA VAL A 140 -5.24 21.65 3.05
C VAL A 140 -6.30 22.30 3.95
N ILE A 141 -6.70 21.63 5.03
CA ILE A 141 -7.70 22.18 5.96
C ILE A 141 -7.19 23.48 6.58
N ALA A 142 -5.94 23.52 7.03
CA ALA A 142 -5.33 24.72 7.60
C ALA A 142 -5.29 25.87 6.59
N ALA A 143 -4.93 25.59 5.33
CA ALA A 143 -4.89 26.59 4.27
C ALA A 143 -6.28 27.17 3.95
N VAL A 144 -7.33 26.33 3.98
CA VAL A 144 -8.71 26.77 3.77
C VAL A 144 -9.22 27.62 4.93
N LEU A 145 -8.89 27.28 6.18
CA LEU A 145 -9.34 28.00 7.37
C LEU A 145 -8.59 29.30 7.64
N TRP A 146 -7.37 29.44 7.11
CA TRP A 146 -6.56 30.66 7.26
C TRP A 146 -6.97 31.78 6.29
N ARG A 147 -7.74 31.47 5.25
CA ARG A 147 -8.27 32.44 4.28
C ARG A 147 -9.46 33.23 4.81
#